data_AF-A0A3A6UQJ1-F1
#
_entry.id   AF-A0A3A6UQJ1-F1
#
_cell.length_a   1.000
_cell.length_b   1.000
_cell.length_c   1.000
_cell.angle_alpha   90.00
_cell.angle_beta   90.00
_cell.angle_gamma   90.00
#
_symmetry.space_group_name_H-M   'P 1'
#
loop_
_entity.id
_entity.type
_entity.pdbx_description
1 polymer ?
#
loop_
_entity_poly.entity_id
_entity_poly.type
_entity_poly.pdbx_seq_one_letter_code
_entity_poly.pdbx_strand_id
1 'polypeptide(L)' 'MDENNPYCMACTPYKDLVFLPAGDALITRRAKKYSDKSLIVVKFSRARKRYERQGLLVTDEALRRVQDHSMVASID' A
#
# COMPACT_ATOMS: atom_id res chain seq x y z
N MET A 1 4.54 3.52 25.97
CA MET A 1 4.07 2.61 24.92
C MET A 1 5.31 2.07 24.25
N ASP A 2 5.50 0.75 24.25
CA ASP A 2 6.70 0.11 23.69
C ASP A 2 6.57 0.06 22.16
N GLU A 3 7.51 0.66 21.42
CA GLU A 3 7.46 0.81 19.96
C GLU A 3 7.50 -0.53 19.19
N ASN A 4 7.84 -1.63 19.88
CA ASN A 4 8.06 -2.94 19.28
C ASN A 4 6.95 -3.96 19.53
N ASN A 5 5.82 -3.57 20.12
CA ASN A 5 4.74 -4.52 20.32
C ASN A 5 3.96 -4.77 19.01
N PRO A 6 3.82 -6.02 18.54
CA PRO A 6 3.04 -6.30 17.34
C PRO A 6 1.55 -6.06 17.61
N TYR A 7 0.92 -5.23 16.77
CA TYR A 7 -0.52 -5.01 16.78
C TYR A 7 -1.20 -5.74 15.62
N CYS A 8 -2.38 -6.29 15.87
CA CYS A 8 -3.25 -6.78 14.81
C CYS A 8 -3.64 -5.63 13.87
N MET A 9 -3.84 -5.86 12.57
CA MET A 9 -4.24 -4.78 11.64
C MET A 9 -5.46 -4.00 12.12
N ALA A 10 -6.49 -4.69 12.62
CA ALA A 10 -7.72 -4.11 13.15
C ALA A 10 -7.50 -3.20 14.39
N CYS A 11 -6.41 -3.44 15.13
CA CYS A 11 -6.03 -2.73 16.34
C CYS A 11 -5.29 -1.42 16.04
N THR A 12 -4.90 -1.18 14.79
CA THR A 12 -4.07 -0.03 14.37
C THR A 12 -4.90 1.07 13.72
N PRO A 13 -4.39 2.32 13.66
CA PRO A 13 -4.97 3.39 12.84
C PRO A 13 -4.99 3.11 11.33
N TYR A 14 -4.43 1.98 10.89
CA TYR A 14 -4.27 1.58 9.49
C TYR A 14 -5.24 0.48 9.05
N LYS A 15 -6.18 0.10 9.94
CA LYS A 15 -7.15 -0.97 9.70
C LYS A 15 -8.00 -0.80 8.43
N ASP A 16 -8.24 0.45 8.04
CA ASP A 16 -9.09 0.81 6.89
C ASP A 16 -8.26 1.04 5.61
N LEU A 17 -6.95 0.80 5.65
CA LEU A 17 -6.10 0.91 4.47
C LEU A 17 -6.11 -0.40 3.67
N VAL A 18 -6.18 -0.26 2.36
CA VAL A 18 -6.13 -1.35 1.39
C VAL A 18 -4.72 -1.52 0.84
N PHE A 19 -4.35 -2.76 0.58
CA PHE A 19 -3.02 -3.09 0.05
C PHE A 19 -2.99 -2.94 -1.48
N LEU A 20 -2.13 -2.05 -1.95
CA LEU A 20 -1.74 -1.89 -3.35
C LEU A 20 -0.37 -2.57 -3.57
N PRO A 21 -0.28 -3.67 -4.33
CA PRO A 21 1.00 -4.30 -4.63
C PRO A 21 1.93 -3.35 -5.39
N ALA A 22 3.23 -3.60 -5.27
CA ALA A 22 4.22 -2.98 -6.15
C ALA A 22 3.94 -3.37 -7.61
N GLY A 23 4.18 -2.46 -8.54
CA GLY A 23 3.82 -2.63 -9.94
C GLY A 23 3.94 -1.31 -10.68
N ASP A 24 2.90 -0.91 -11.41
CA ASP A 24 2.87 0.33 -12.18
C ASP A 24 3.24 1.55 -11.33
N ALA A 25 4.29 2.25 -11.76
CA ALA A 25 4.82 3.43 -11.08
C ALA A 25 3.83 4.62 -11.10
N LEU A 26 3.05 4.79 -12.16
CA LEU A 26 1.99 5.81 -12.24
C LEU A 26 0.87 5.53 -11.24
N ILE A 27 0.37 4.28 -11.19
CA ILE A 27 -0.69 3.87 -10.25
C ILE A 27 -0.21 4.05 -8.82
N THR A 28 0.95 3.48 -8.48
CA THR A 28 1.49 3.56 -7.10
C THR A 28 1.82 4.98 -6.66
N ARG A 29 2.32 5.84 -7.56
CA ARG A 29 2.58 7.26 -7.26
C ARG A 29 1.28 8.05 -7.06
N ARG A 30 0.27 7.84 -7.91
CA ARG A 30 -1.02 8.55 -7.80
C ARG A 30 -1.81 8.08 -6.57
N ALA A 31 -1.84 6.78 -6.30
CA ALA A 31 -2.50 6.23 -5.11
C ALA A 31 -1.89 6.81 -3.83
N LYS A 32 -0.55 6.84 -3.74
CA LYS A 32 0.13 7.49 -2.61
C LYS A 32 -0.21 8.98 -2.49
N LYS A 33 -0.30 9.69 -3.62
CA LYS A 33 -0.62 11.14 -3.65
C LYS A 33 -2.05 11.44 -3.21
N TYR A 34 -3.02 10.60 -3.58
CA TYR A 34 -4.43 10.82 -3.25
C TYR A 34 -4.82 10.31 -1.86
N SER A 35 -3.99 9.45 -1.26
CA SER A 35 -4.22 8.90 0.07
C SER A 35 -3.78 9.88 1.15
N ASP A 36 -4.67 10.20 2.09
CA ASP A 36 -4.36 10.98 3.29
C ASP A 36 -3.40 10.24 4.25
N LYS A 37 -3.47 8.90 4.28
CA LYS A 37 -2.55 8.02 5.02
C LYS A 37 -1.93 6.99 4.09
N SER A 38 -0.63 6.75 4.20
CA SER A 38 0.00 5.66 3.45
C SER A 38 1.17 5.03 4.22
N LEU A 39 1.39 3.74 4.00
CA LEU A 39 2.51 2.99 4.57
C LEU A 39 3.20 2.16 3.51
N ILE A 40 4.50 1.95 3.65
CA ILE A 40 5.26 1.04 2.80
C ILE A 40 5.20 -0.36 3.42
N VAL A 41 4.72 -1.33 2.65
CA VAL A 41 4.78 -2.74 3.04
C VAL A 41 6.10 -3.31 2.55
N VAL A 42 6.85 -3.91 3.46
CA VAL A 42 8.11 -4.60 3.15
C VAL A 42 8.05 -6.04 3.64
N LYS A 43 8.83 -6.91 3.00
CA LYS A 43 9.06 -8.29 3.45
C LYS A 43 10.56 -8.53 3.52
N PHE A 44 11.01 -9.16 4.60
CA PHE A 44 12.41 -9.57 4.68
C PHE A 44 12.70 -10.69 3.68
N SER A 45 13.61 -10.43 2.76
CA SER A 45 14.11 -11.40 1.79
C SER A 45 15.28 -12.16 2.41
N ARG A 46 15.08 -13.44 2.75
CA ARG A 46 16.15 -14.28 3.30
C ARG A 46 17.30 -14.46 2.30
N ALA A 47 16.98 -14.59 1.02
CA ALA A 47 17.96 -14.75 -0.05
C ALA A 47 18.84 -13.50 -0.23
N ARG A 48 18.23 -12.31 -0.15
CA ARG A 48 18.95 -11.03 -0.33
C ARG A 48 19.36 -10.34 0.97
N LYS A 49 19.04 -10.93 2.12
CA LYS A 49 19.30 -10.45 3.48
C LYS A 49 18.91 -8.98 3.72
N ARG A 50 17.78 -8.56 3.14
CA ARG A 50 17.27 -7.18 3.28
C ARG A 50 15.75 -7.14 3.19
N TYR A 51 15.15 -6.06 3.66
CA TYR A 51 13.74 -5.77 3.41
C TYR A 51 13.54 -5.34 1.96
N GLU A 52 12.57 -5.97 1.30
CA GLU A 52 12.16 -5.65 -0.05
C GLU A 52 10.75 -5.09 -0.03
N ARG A 53 10.55 -3.96 -0.72
CA ARG A 53 9.24 -3.33 -0.84
C ARG A 53 8.28 -4.25 -1.60
N GLN A 54 7.15 -4.52 -0.99
CA GLN A 54 6.08 -5.35 -1.53
C GLN A 54 4.94 -4.51 -2.10
N GLY A 55 4.73 -3.30 -1.58
CA GLY A 55 3.63 -2.43 -2.00
C GLY A 55 3.39 -1.26 -1.05
N LEU A 56 2.17 -0.75 -1.07
CA LEU A 56 1.69 0.32 -0.21
C LEU A 56 0.38 -0.08 0.45
N LEU A 57 0.17 0.38 1.67
CA LEU A 57 -1.18 0.57 2.21
C LEU A 57 -1.62 1.99 1.88
N VAL A 58 -2.81 2.14 1.31
CA VAL A 58 -3.44 3.41 0.93
C VAL A 58 -4.93 3.35 1.26
N THR A 59 -5.63 4.47 1.27
CA THR A 59 -7.08 4.45 1.44
C THR A 59 -7.77 3.90 0.20
N ASP A 60 -8.92 3.25 0.42
CA ASP A 60 -9.76 2.74 -0.67
C ASP A 60 -10.20 3.86 -1.63
N GLU A 61 -10.54 5.03 -1.08
CA GLU A 61 -10.89 6.23 -1.86
C GLU A 61 -9.76 6.68 -2.80
N ALA A 62 -8.50 6.60 -2.35
CA ALA A 62 -7.36 6.95 -3.19
C ALA A 62 -7.22 5.98 -4.37
N LEU A 63 -7.47 4.69 -4.18
CA LEU A 63 -7.45 3.71 -5.27
C LEU A 63 -8.58 3.92 -6.26
N ARG A 64 -9.81 4.14 -5.79
CA ARG A 64 -10.95 4.45 -6.65
C ARG A 64 -10.68 5.69 -7.51
N ARG A 65 -10.17 6.75 -6.89
CA ARG A 65 -9.76 7.95 -7.63
C ARG A 65 -8.69 7.68 -8.68
N VAL A 66 -7.73 6.79 -8.43
CA VAL A 66 -6.77 6.39 -9.47
C VAL A 66 -7.48 5.69 -10.61
N GLN A 67 -8.33 4.70 -10.34
CA GLN A 67 -9.08 3.94 -11.36
C GLN A 67 -9.94 4.85 -12.24
N ASP A 68 -10.65 5.81 -11.64
CA ASP A 68 -11.48 6.78 -12.36
C ASP A 68 -10.64 7.65 -13.32
N HIS A 69 -9.41 8.00 -12.93
CA HIS A 69 -8.47 8.79 -13.75
C HIS A 69 -7.52 7.92 -14.58
N SER A 70 -7.67 6.60 -14.52
CA SER A 70 -6.85 5.62 -15.20
C SER A 70 -7.70 4.62 -15.95
N MET A 71 -8.83 5.02 -16.54
CA MET A 71 -9.58 4.21 -17.51
C MET A 71 -8.65 3.77 -18.67
N VAL A 72 -7.90 2.71 -18.41
CA VAL A 72 -7.18 1.82 -19.30
C VAL A 72 -7.55 0.45 -18.77
N ALA A 73 -8.43 -0.19 -19.55
CA ALA A 73 -8.89 -1.56 -19.54
C ALA A 73 -8.22 -2.51 -18.54
N SER A 74 -9.02 -3.12 -17.67
CA SER A 74 -8.81 -4.54 -17.36
C SER A 74 -9.28 -5.33 -18.58
N ILE A 75 -8.34 -5.83 -19.37
CA ILE A 75 -8.49 -7.15 -19.99
C ILE A 75 -7.38 -7.96 -19.36
N ASP A 76 -7.76 -8.79 -18.39
CA ASP A 76 -7.24 -10.13 -18.09
C ASP A 76 -8.15 -10.78 -17.04
#